data_AF-A0A5S4EI82-F1
#
_entry.id   AF-A0A5S4EI82-F1
#
_cell.length_a   1.000
_cell.length_b   1.000
_cell.length_c   1.000
_cell.angle_alpha   90.00
_cell.angle_beta   90.00
_cell.angle_gamma   90.00
#
_symmetry.space_group_name_H-M   'P 1'
#
loop_
_entity.id
_entity.type
_entity.pdbx_description
1 polymer ?
#
loop_
_entity_poly.entity_id
_entity_poly.type
_entity_poly.pdbx_seq_one_letter_code
_entity_poly.pdbx_strand_id
1 'polypeptide(L)'
;MRKSPYFREFGIDASAIPAGPGRVPFSAAAAEVLEEFQPAVVSFHFGLPAPELLERVRRWGAKILSSATTVDEALWLEARGVDAVIAQGLEAGGHRGHFLSEDLGMQVGTFALVPQIVRAVKIPVIAAVGIADAKGVAAAMALGAAGVQIGTAYMLCAEATTSAVHRAALKSDAARVTALTNLFTGRPARGIVNRLMRELGPINPAAPAFPLATAAIAPLRAQAESLGSGEFSPLWAGQNASGCKEVPASLLTRELAGALEYALQHCDPGEAPQAARP
;
A
#
# COMPACT_ATOMS: atom_id res chain seq x y z
N MET A 1 -9.22 23.19 -3.06
CA MET A 1 -10.02 22.55 -1.99
C MET A 1 -10.80 23.52 -1.10
N ARG A 2 -10.17 24.52 -0.44
CA ARG A 2 -10.87 25.39 0.55
C ARG A 2 -12.02 26.26 0.01
N LYS A 3 -12.11 26.45 -1.31
CA LYS A 3 -13.22 27.15 -2.00
C LYS A 3 -14.22 26.19 -2.66
N SER A 4 -14.15 24.89 -2.36
CA SER A 4 -15.00 23.89 -2.98
C SER A 4 -16.47 24.07 -2.57
N PRO A 5 -17.45 23.83 -3.46
CA PRO A 5 -18.88 23.80 -3.11
C PRO A 5 -19.20 22.88 -1.92
N TYR A 6 -18.41 21.83 -1.68
CA TYR A 6 -18.63 20.88 -0.59
C TYR A 6 -18.60 21.52 0.81
N PHE A 7 -17.75 22.53 1.02
CA PHE A 7 -17.70 23.22 2.32
C PHE A 7 -19.00 23.98 2.59
N ARG A 8 -19.61 24.55 1.54
CA ARG A 8 -20.92 25.20 1.66
C ARG A 8 -22.04 24.17 1.84
N GLU A 9 -21.99 23.06 1.12
CA GLU A 9 -22.95 21.95 1.25
C GLU A 9 -23.04 21.44 2.70
N PHE A 10 -21.89 21.33 3.37
CA PHE A 10 -21.81 20.85 4.75
C PHE A 10 -21.80 21.96 5.81
N GLY A 11 -21.92 23.24 5.43
CA GLY A 11 -21.86 24.36 6.37
C GLY A 11 -20.54 24.50 7.13
N ILE A 12 -19.42 24.05 6.55
CA ILE A 12 -18.10 24.06 7.18
C ILE A 12 -17.37 25.37 6.87
N ASP A 13 -16.88 26.05 7.91
CA ASP A 13 -15.99 27.20 7.77
C ASP A 13 -14.58 26.77 7.34
N ALA A 14 -14.24 27.03 6.08
CA ALA A 14 -12.94 26.68 5.52
C ALA A 14 -11.77 27.56 6.04
N SER A 15 -12.06 28.67 6.73
CA SER A 15 -11.04 29.52 7.33
C SER A 15 -10.43 28.91 8.60
N ALA A 16 -11.18 28.06 9.30
CA ALA A 16 -10.76 27.38 10.52
C ALA A 16 -9.88 26.14 10.28
N ILE A 17 -9.59 25.81 9.02
CA ILE A 17 -8.80 24.61 8.67
C ILE A 17 -7.32 24.83 9.04
N PRO A 18 -6.75 24.01 9.93
CA PRO A 18 -5.35 24.13 10.33
C PRO A 18 -4.42 24.13 9.12
N ALA A 19 -3.41 24.99 9.17
CA ALA A 19 -2.28 24.93 8.26
C ALA A 19 -1.25 23.93 8.80
N GLY A 20 -0.65 23.15 7.92
CA GLY A 20 0.47 22.28 8.29
C GLY A 20 0.42 20.90 7.63
N PRO A 21 1.54 20.15 7.72
CA PRO A 21 1.65 18.82 7.15
C PRO A 21 0.87 17.79 7.98
N GLY A 22 0.14 16.89 7.32
CA GLY A 22 -0.52 15.76 8.00
C GLY A 22 0.42 14.60 8.33
N ARG A 23 1.67 14.64 7.88
CA ARG A 23 2.70 13.60 8.07
C ARG A 23 4.08 14.25 8.14
N VAL A 24 4.97 13.66 8.92
CA VAL A 24 6.38 14.09 9.02
C VAL A 24 7.30 12.94 8.58
N PRO A 25 8.48 13.23 7.98
CA PRO A 25 9.49 12.22 7.70
C PRO A 25 10.01 11.54 8.97
N PHE A 26 10.67 10.39 8.80
CA PHE A 26 11.43 9.75 9.87
C PHE A 26 12.50 10.70 10.40
N SER A 27 12.57 10.86 11.73
CA SER A 27 13.37 11.89 12.40
C SER A 27 14.26 11.31 13.49
N ALA A 28 15.18 12.11 14.04
CA ALA A 28 16.01 11.72 15.17
C ALA A 28 15.17 11.31 16.40
N ALA A 29 14.10 12.06 16.70
CA ALA A 29 13.19 11.73 17.80
C ALA A 29 12.45 10.40 17.57
N ALA A 30 12.04 10.11 16.34
CA ALA A 30 11.44 8.81 16.01
C ALA A 30 12.47 7.68 16.13
N ALA A 31 13.72 7.92 15.71
CA ALA A 31 14.79 6.96 15.85
C ALA A 31 15.13 6.68 17.33
N GLU A 32 15.16 7.69 18.19
CA GLU A 32 15.38 7.55 19.64
C GLU A 32 14.34 6.63 20.28
N VAL A 33 13.06 6.81 19.95
CA VAL A 33 12.00 5.94 20.46
C VAL A 33 12.16 4.51 19.95
N LEU A 34 12.40 4.32 18.65
CA LEU A 34 12.53 2.96 18.08
C LEU A 34 13.77 2.21 18.56
N GLU A 35 14.85 2.93 18.87
CA GLU A 35 16.12 2.37 19.36
C GLU A 35 15.94 1.66 20.70
N GLU A 36 15.00 2.11 21.55
CA GLU A 36 14.66 1.45 22.82
C GLU A 36 14.03 0.06 22.59
N PHE A 37 13.23 -0.09 21.53
CA PHE A 37 12.51 -1.34 21.24
C PHE A 37 13.25 -2.28 20.30
N GLN A 38 14.27 -1.79 19.58
CA GLN A 38 15.09 -2.53 18.63
C GLN A 38 14.26 -3.44 17.70
N PRO A 39 13.32 -2.87 16.91
CA PRO A 39 12.44 -3.67 16.07
C PRO A 39 13.25 -4.55 15.11
N ALA A 40 12.87 -5.81 14.95
CA ALA A 40 13.56 -6.76 14.06
C ALA A 40 13.61 -6.26 12.60
N VAL A 41 12.62 -5.47 12.20
CA VAL A 41 12.47 -4.93 10.85
C VAL A 41 12.01 -3.47 10.93
N VAL A 42 12.64 -2.60 10.14
CA VAL A 42 12.17 -1.24 9.86
C VAL A 42 11.93 -1.12 8.37
N SER A 43 10.69 -0.85 7.98
CA SER A 43 10.33 -0.63 6.58
C SER A 43 10.11 0.86 6.30
N PHE A 44 10.62 1.32 5.17
CA PHE A 44 10.41 2.66 4.67
C PHE A 44 9.48 2.65 3.45
N HIS A 45 8.78 3.78 3.28
CA HIS A 45 7.98 4.05 2.11
C HIS A 45 8.38 5.42 1.57
N PHE A 46 8.33 5.60 0.25
CA PHE A 46 8.87 6.77 -0.45
C PHE A 46 10.40 6.89 -0.42
N GLY A 47 11.12 5.77 -0.52
CA GLY A 47 12.59 5.74 -0.55
C GLY A 47 13.20 5.44 0.82
N LEU A 48 14.26 6.17 1.18
CA LEU A 48 15.01 5.99 2.42
C LEU A 48 15.16 7.34 3.15
N PRO A 49 15.33 7.34 4.48
CA PRO A 49 15.63 8.56 5.23
C PRO A 49 17.05 9.05 4.92
N ALA A 50 17.43 10.16 5.55
CA ALA A 50 18.81 10.67 5.48
C ALA A 50 19.82 9.58 5.94
N PRO A 51 21.03 9.51 5.33
CA PRO A 51 21.99 8.44 5.60
C PRO A 51 22.30 8.24 7.08
N GLU A 52 22.43 9.31 7.86
CA GLU A 52 22.70 9.26 9.29
C GLU A 52 21.58 8.61 10.11
N LEU A 53 20.32 8.78 9.71
CA LEU A 53 19.17 8.12 10.32
C LEU A 53 19.09 6.65 9.90
N LEU A 54 19.44 6.34 8.65
CA LEU A 54 19.52 4.97 8.17
C LEU A 54 20.60 4.18 8.92
N GLU A 55 21.78 4.79 9.14
CA GLU A 55 22.86 4.19 9.94
C GLU A 55 22.44 3.96 11.40
N ARG A 56 21.62 4.84 12.00
CA ARG A 56 21.05 4.58 13.34
C ARG A 56 20.26 3.28 13.37
N VAL A 57 19.37 3.09 12.40
CA VAL A 57 18.55 1.87 12.28
C VAL A 57 19.43 0.63 12.11
N ARG A 58 20.50 0.72 11.32
CA ARG A 58 21.48 -0.38 11.16
C ARG A 58 22.17 -0.75 12.45
N ARG A 59 22.58 0.24 13.26
CA ARG A 59 23.37 0.00 14.47
C ARG A 59 22.68 -0.84 15.52
N TRP A 60 21.35 -0.77 15.63
CA TRP A 60 20.61 -1.63 16.56
C TRP A 60 20.22 -2.99 15.96
N GLY A 61 20.65 -3.30 14.73
CA GLY A 61 20.51 -4.63 14.13
C GLY A 61 19.21 -4.89 13.37
N ALA A 62 18.38 -3.88 13.11
CA ALA A 62 17.16 -4.07 12.33
C ALA A 62 17.45 -4.40 10.87
N LYS A 63 16.60 -5.27 10.30
CA LYS A 63 16.51 -5.45 8.84
C LYS A 63 15.78 -4.27 8.21
N ILE A 64 16.35 -3.72 7.16
CA ILE A 64 15.82 -2.55 6.48
C ILE A 64 15.12 -2.97 5.20
N LEU A 65 13.86 -2.58 5.07
CA LEU A 65 13.06 -2.79 3.86
C LEU A 65 12.67 -1.44 3.26
N SER A 66 12.49 -1.37 1.95
CA SER A 66 11.79 -0.23 1.34
C SER A 66 11.04 -0.63 0.07
N SER A 67 10.02 0.16 -0.27
CA SER A 67 9.19 -0.06 -1.44
C SER A 67 9.83 0.47 -2.72
N ALA A 68 9.82 -0.33 -3.79
CA ALA A 68 10.12 0.07 -5.15
C ALA A 68 8.93 -0.18 -6.06
N THR A 69 8.67 0.74 -6.99
CA THR A 69 7.61 0.64 -8.00
C THR A 69 8.14 0.43 -9.42
N THR A 70 9.46 0.51 -9.57
CA THR A 70 10.22 0.29 -10.82
C THR A 70 11.51 -0.48 -10.52
N VAL A 71 12.15 -0.99 -11.58
CA VAL A 71 13.47 -1.65 -11.47
C VAL A 71 14.54 -0.66 -11.02
N ASP A 72 14.53 0.57 -11.54
CA ASP A 72 15.51 1.60 -11.17
C ASP A 72 15.45 1.95 -9.68
N GLU A 73 14.24 2.02 -9.12
CA GLU A 73 14.06 2.22 -7.67
C GLU A 73 14.60 1.04 -6.87
N ALA A 74 14.42 -0.20 -7.33
CA ALA A 74 14.94 -1.38 -6.65
C ALA A 74 16.47 -1.42 -6.65
N LEU A 75 17.10 -1.14 -7.80
CA LEU A 75 18.55 -1.02 -7.92
C LEU A 75 19.10 0.12 -7.04
N TRP A 76 18.40 1.25 -6.99
CA TRP A 76 18.76 2.38 -6.13
C TRP A 76 18.74 2.03 -4.64
N LEU A 77 17.75 1.23 -4.21
CA LEU A 77 17.61 0.74 -2.84
C LEU A 77 18.70 -0.29 -2.50
N GLU A 78 18.95 -1.25 -3.40
CA GLU A 78 20.02 -2.25 -3.23
C GLU A 78 21.39 -1.58 -3.08
N ALA A 79 21.70 -0.60 -3.95
CA ALA A 79 22.95 0.16 -3.89
C ALA A 79 23.13 0.92 -2.56
N ARG A 80 22.05 1.12 -1.80
CA ARG A 80 22.04 1.77 -0.48
C ARG A 80 21.94 0.79 0.66
N GLY A 81 22.04 -0.51 0.41
CA GLY A 81 22.15 -1.55 1.42
C GLY A 81 20.87 -1.76 2.24
N VAL A 82 19.71 -1.79 1.58
CA VAL A 82 18.51 -2.38 2.19
C VAL A 82 18.65 -3.91 2.21
N ASP A 83 18.04 -4.59 3.18
CA ASP A 83 18.10 -6.04 3.32
C ASP A 83 17.12 -6.76 2.38
N ALA A 84 16.03 -6.11 1.98
CA ALA A 84 15.11 -6.59 0.94
C ALA A 84 14.27 -5.44 0.35
N VAL A 85 13.78 -5.65 -0.88
CA VAL A 85 12.93 -4.70 -1.60
C VAL A 85 11.49 -5.17 -1.62
N ILE A 86 10.56 -4.28 -1.30
CA ILE A 86 9.12 -4.50 -1.47
C ILE A 86 8.75 -4.05 -2.88
N ALA A 87 8.61 -4.98 -3.81
CA ALA A 87 8.17 -4.71 -5.18
C ALA A 87 6.68 -4.39 -5.18
N GLN A 88 6.33 -3.10 -5.18
CA GLN A 88 4.98 -2.60 -5.08
C GLN A 88 4.34 -2.39 -6.46
N GLY A 89 3.58 -3.38 -6.96
CA GLY A 89 2.83 -3.28 -8.21
C GLY A 89 1.66 -2.28 -8.14
N LEU A 90 1.21 -1.85 -9.31
CA LEU A 90 0.17 -0.82 -9.51
C LEU A 90 -1.20 -1.19 -8.88
N GLU A 91 -1.45 -2.48 -8.67
CA GLU A 91 -2.63 -3.06 -8.04
C GLU A 91 -2.76 -2.66 -6.56
N ALA A 92 -1.68 -2.20 -5.94
CA ALA A 92 -1.64 -1.95 -4.50
C ALA A 92 -2.55 -0.82 -4.03
N GLY A 93 -3.23 -1.07 -2.90
CA GLY A 93 -4.00 -0.08 -2.16
C GLY A 93 -3.11 0.92 -1.43
N GLY A 94 -3.65 2.11 -1.16
CA GLY A 94 -2.91 3.17 -0.46
C GLY A 94 -1.85 3.81 -1.34
N HIS A 95 -0.90 4.50 -0.72
CA HIS A 95 0.11 5.30 -1.42
C HIS A 95 0.99 4.50 -2.38
N ARG A 96 1.31 5.14 -3.51
CA ARG A 96 2.36 4.67 -4.41
C ARG A 96 3.72 5.08 -3.85
N GLY A 97 4.58 4.09 -3.65
CA GLY A 97 5.87 4.25 -2.97
C GLY A 97 6.99 4.81 -3.83
N HIS A 98 6.70 5.23 -5.08
CA HIS A 98 7.68 5.77 -6.01
C HIS A 98 8.41 6.98 -5.40
N PHE A 99 9.68 7.17 -5.74
CA PHE A 99 10.51 8.24 -5.19
C PHE A 99 11.57 8.77 -6.17
N LEU A 100 11.82 8.10 -7.31
CA LEU A 100 12.76 8.60 -8.33
C LEU A 100 12.09 9.44 -9.41
N SER A 101 10.85 9.13 -9.77
CA SER A 101 10.07 9.84 -10.80
C SER A 101 8.64 10.04 -10.34
N GLU A 102 8.04 11.18 -10.69
CA GLU A 102 6.62 11.46 -10.48
C GLU A 102 5.74 10.99 -11.65
N ASP A 103 6.34 10.50 -12.75
CA ASP A 103 5.59 9.97 -13.89
C ASP A 103 4.91 8.64 -13.54
N LEU A 104 3.59 8.70 -13.38
CA LEU A 104 2.77 7.52 -13.07
C LEU A 104 2.70 6.51 -14.22
N GLY A 105 3.01 6.91 -15.45
CA GLY A 105 3.10 6.02 -16.60
C GLY A 105 4.23 5.01 -16.50
N MET A 106 5.24 5.26 -15.66
CA MET A 106 6.35 4.35 -15.40
C MET A 106 6.00 3.20 -14.45
N GLN A 107 4.84 3.23 -13.79
CA GLN A 107 4.48 2.23 -12.81
C GLN A 107 4.02 0.92 -13.46
N VAL A 108 4.45 -0.19 -12.86
CA VAL A 108 4.28 -1.53 -13.43
C VAL A 108 3.34 -2.36 -12.55
N GLY A 109 2.52 -3.22 -13.17
CA GLY A 109 1.68 -4.20 -12.46
C GLY A 109 2.51 -5.31 -11.81
N THR A 110 2.04 -5.89 -10.71
CA THR A 110 2.74 -6.88 -9.88
C THR A 110 3.29 -8.04 -10.72
N PHE A 111 2.48 -8.57 -11.65
CA PHE A 111 2.85 -9.72 -12.47
C PHE A 111 4.11 -9.47 -13.32
N ALA A 112 4.28 -8.24 -13.81
CA ALA A 112 5.45 -7.86 -14.60
C ALA A 112 6.59 -7.30 -13.72
N LEU A 113 6.26 -6.57 -12.65
CA LEU A 113 7.25 -5.89 -11.80
C LEU A 113 8.10 -6.87 -11.01
N VAL A 114 7.48 -7.86 -10.35
CA VAL A 114 8.16 -8.81 -9.47
C VAL A 114 9.30 -9.55 -10.19
N PRO A 115 9.06 -10.27 -11.31
CA PRO A 115 10.14 -11.02 -11.97
C PRO A 115 11.20 -10.11 -12.59
N GLN A 116 10.86 -8.86 -12.95
CA GLN A 116 11.85 -7.90 -13.42
C GLN A 116 12.80 -7.47 -12.30
N ILE A 117 12.28 -7.13 -11.12
CA ILE A 117 13.11 -6.78 -9.96
C ILE A 117 13.94 -7.99 -9.50
N VAL A 118 13.32 -9.17 -9.39
CA VAL A 118 14.02 -10.42 -8.99
C VAL A 118 15.24 -10.70 -9.86
N ARG A 119 15.18 -10.41 -11.17
CA ARG A 119 16.34 -10.58 -12.07
C ARG A 119 17.38 -9.47 -11.96
N ALA A 120 16.98 -8.29 -11.51
CA ALA A 120 17.83 -7.10 -11.48
C ALA A 120 18.64 -6.96 -10.18
N VAL A 121 18.09 -7.41 -9.05
CA VAL A 121 18.73 -7.30 -7.73
C VAL A 121 19.20 -8.65 -7.22
N LYS A 122 20.15 -8.65 -6.28
CA LYS A 122 20.68 -9.82 -5.57
C LYS A 122 20.01 -10.05 -4.22
N ILE A 123 19.42 -9.01 -3.64
CA ILE A 123 18.69 -9.08 -2.36
C ILE A 123 17.28 -9.67 -2.53
N PRO A 124 16.67 -10.25 -1.47
CA PRO A 124 15.32 -10.78 -1.52
C PRO A 124 14.27 -9.74 -1.95
N VAL A 125 13.28 -10.21 -2.72
CA VAL A 125 12.16 -9.39 -3.21
C VAL A 125 10.87 -9.84 -2.54
N ILE A 126 10.15 -8.91 -1.93
CA ILE A 126 8.82 -9.11 -1.34
C ILE A 126 7.78 -8.60 -2.33
N ALA A 127 6.91 -9.48 -2.82
CA ALA A 127 5.84 -9.08 -3.72
C ALA A 127 4.71 -8.36 -2.97
N ALA A 128 4.32 -7.18 -3.46
CA ALA A 128 3.24 -6.38 -2.91
C ALA A 128 2.52 -5.71 -4.09
N VAL A 129 1.21 -5.62 -4.26
CA VAL A 129 0.04 -6.11 -3.54
C VAL A 129 -0.93 -6.55 -4.67
N GLY A 130 -2.21 -6.80 -4.38
CA GLY A 130 -3.16 -7.44 -5.31
C GLY A 130 -3.32 -8.95 -5.04
N ILE A 131 -2.52 -9.45 -4.10
CA ILE A 131 -2.57 -10.79 -3.54
C ILE A 131 -3.68 -10.81 -2.48
N ALA A 132 -4.73 -11.58 -2.73
CA ALA A 132 -5.94 -11.62 -1.91
C ALA A 132 -6.21 -13.00 -1.30
N ASP A 133 -5.61 -14.05 -1.86
CA ASP A 133 -5.80 -15.43 -1.43
C ASP A 133 -4.50 -16.22 -1.54
N ALA A 134 -4.56 -17.48 -1.12
CA ALA A 134 -3.42 -18.38 -1.09
C ALA A 134 -2.88 -18.70 -2.51
N LYS A 135 -3.74 -18.66 -3.55
CA LYS A 135 -3.31 -18.80 -4.96
C LYS A 135 -2.48 -17.61 -5.41
N GLY A 136 -2.87 -16.39 -5.03
CA GLY A 136 -2.08 -15.19 -5.26
C GLY A 136 -0.72 -15.24 -4.56
N VAL A 137 -0.66 -15.82 -3.36
CA VAL A 137 0.61 -16.07 -2.66
C VAL A 137 1.48 -17.03 -3.48
N ALA A 138 0.95 -18.20 -3.86
CA ALA A 138 1.68 -19.17 -4.67
C ALA A 138 2.16 -18.59 -6.00
N ALA A 139 1.34 -17.79 -6.68
CA ALA A 139 1.73 -17.11 -7.92
C ALA A 139 2.88 -16.12 -7.71
N ALA A 140 2.85 -15.33 -6.64
CA ALA A 140 3.94 -14.41 -6.30
C ALA A 140 5.26 -15.14 -6.01
N MET A 141 5.20 -16.26 -5.28
CA MET A 141 6.37 -17.11 -5.02
C MET A 141 6.91 -17.72 -6.33
N ALA A 142 6.03 -18.17 -7.23
CA ALA A 142 6.41 -18.69 -8.54
C ALA A 142 7.07 -17.63 -9.46
N LEU A 143 6.78 -16.34 -9.25
CA LEU A 143 7.47 -15.22 -9.92
C LEU A 143 8.86 -14.93 -9.32
N GLY A 144 9.29 -15.68 -8.30
CA GLY A 144 10.60 -15.56 -7.66
C GLY A 144 10.62 -14.65 -6.43
N ALA A 145 9.46 -14.24 -5.90
CA ALA A 145 9.42 -13.51 -4.64
C ALA A 145 9.88 -14.39 -3.47
N ALA A 146 10.61 -13.80 -2.52
CA ALA A 146 11.00 -14.44 -1.26
C ALA A 146 9.88 -14.40 -0.20
N GLY A 147 8.84 -13.60 -0.44
CA GLY A 147 7.68 -13.45 0.43
C GLY A 147 6.67 -12.49 -0.17
N VAL A 148 5.57 -12.28 0.55
CA VAL A 148 4.46 -11.42 0.11
C VAL A 148 4.09 -10.42 1.20
N GLN A 149 3.71 -9.21 0.80
CA GLN A 149 3.13 -8.21 1.68
C GLN A 149 1.69 -7.94 1.26
N ILE A 150 0.76 -8.26 2.17
CA ILE A 150 -0.70 -8.24 1.91
C ILE A 150 -1.34 -7.18 2.79
N GLY A 151 -2.03 -6.23 2.17
CA GLY A 151 -2.75 -5.15 2.87
C GLY A 151 -4.26 -5.35 2.87
N THR A 152 -4.90 -5.12 1.72
CA THR A 152 -6.37 -5.06 1.58
C THR A 152 -7.11 -6.26 2.16
N ALA A 153 -6.62 -7.49 2.00
CA ALA A 153 -7.29 -8.69 2.52
C ALA A 153 -7.48 -8.66 4.06
N TYR A 154 -6.54 -8.06 4.81
CA TYR A 154 -6.63 -7.96 6.27
C TYR A 154 -7.58 -6.86 6.76
N MET A 155 -8.09 -5.99 5.88
CA MET A 155 -8.82 -4.79 6.32
C MET A 155 -10.19 -5.07 6.95
N LEU A 156 -10.73 -6.29 6.79
CA LEU A 156 -11.95 -6.74 7.47
C LEU A 156 -11.67 -7.62 8.70
N CYS A 157 -10.42 -7.96 9.00
CA CYS A 157 -10.10 -8.79 10.15
C CYS A 157 -10.51 -8.14 11.48
N ALA A 158 -10.74 -8.94 12.50
CA ALA A 158 -11.23 -8.47 13.81
C ALA A 158 -10.29 -7.43 14.45
N GLU A 159 -8.99 -7.58 14.25
CA GLU A 159 -7.92 -6.75 14.80
C GLU A 159 -7.75 -5.43 14.03
N ALA A 160 -8.32 -5.29 12.84
CA ALA A 160 -8.16 -4.10 12.01
C ALA A 160 -9.03 -2.95 12.52
N THR A 161 -8.41 -1.77 12.70
CA THR A 161 -9.09 -0.51 13.09
C THR A 161 -9.76 0.20 11.92
N THR A 162 -10.05 -0.52 10.84
CA THR A 162 -10.77 -0.02 9.66
C THR A 162 -12.16 0.50 10.08
N SER A 163 -12.44 1.78 9.79
CA SER A 163 -13.71 2.43 10.13
C SER A 163 -14.93 1.71 9.55
N ALA A 164 -16.10 1.89 10.18
CA ALA A 164 -17.35 1.28 9.74
C ALA A 164 -17.71 1.62 8.28
N VAL A 165 -17.56 2.89 7.87
CA VAL A 165 -17.81 3.33 6.48
C VAL A 165 -16.87 2.64 5.48
N HIS A 166 -15.61 2.40 5.88
CA HIS A 166 -14.63 1.76 5.01
C HIS A 166 -14.85 0.24 4.95
N ARG A 167 -15.21 -0.41 6.06
CA ARG A 167 -15.65 -1.81 6.07
C ARG A 167 -16.89 -2.02 5.19
N ALA A 168 -17.87 -1.11 5.25
CA ALA A 168 -19.04 -1.16 4.39
C ALA A 168 -18.66 -1.02 2.90
N ALA A 169 -17.77 -0.08 2.57
CA ALA A 169 -17.29 0.10 1.20
C ALA A 169 -16.57 -1.15 0.66
N LEU A 170 -15.68 -1.76 1.45
CA LEU A 170 -14.95 -2.99 1.08
C LEU A 170 -15.87 -4.19 0.82
N LYS A 171 -17.02 -4.26 1.50
CA LYS A 171 -18.03 -5.33 1.33
C LYS A 171 -19.02 -5.06 0.20
N SER A 172 -18.98 -3.88 -0.41
CA SER A 172 -19.90 -3.47 -1.47
C SER A 172 -19.31 -3.67 -2.86
N ASP A 173 -20.16 -3.63 -3.90
CA ASP A 173 -19.72 -3.66 -5.29
C ASP A 173 -18.82 -2.47 -5.68
N ALA A 174 -18.82 -1.38 -4.91
CA ALA A 174 -17.93 -0.25 -5.12
C ALA A 174 -16.46 -0.67 -5.04
N ALA A 175 -16.12 -1.66 -4.21
CA ALA A 175 -14.74 -2.15 -4.03
C ALA A 175 -14.11 -2.73 -5.31
N ARG A 176 -14.92 -3.05 -6.33
CA ARG A 176 -14.45 -3.53 -7.65
C ARG A 176 -13.75 -2.43 -8.45
N VAL A 177 -14.04 -1.16 -8.17
CA VAL A 177 -13.52 -0.02 -8.93
C VAL A 177 -12.68 0.86 -8.02
N THR A 178 -11.37 0.77 -8.19
CA THR A 178 -10.38 1.62 -7.50
C THR A 178 -9.58 2.45 -8.50
N ALA A 179 -9.14 3.63 -8.08
CA ALA A 179 -8.30 4.51 -8.89
C ALA A 179 -7.19 5.15 -8.04
N LEU A 180 -6.10 5.53 -8.69
CA LEU A 180 -5.10 6.40 -8.06
C LEU A 180 -5.67 7.81 -7.91
N THR A 181 -5.50 8.38 -6.72
CA THR A 181 -5.90 9.75 -6.43
C THR A 181 -4.90 10.49 -5.57
N ASN A 182 -4.74 11.78 -5.83
CA ASN A 182 -3.94 12.69 -5.01
C ASN A 182 -4.80 13.57 -4.07
N LEU A 183 -6.14 13.46 -4.13
CA LEU A 183 -7.06 14.38 -3.46
C LEU A 183 -6.98 14.34 -1.93
N PHE A 184 -6.70 13.18 -1.34
CA PHE A 184 -6.75 13.03 0.12
C PHE A 184 -5.46 13.44 0.81
N THR A 185 -4.33 13.39 0.12
CA THR A 185 -3.01 13.56 0.76
C THR A 185 -2.02 14.39 -0.03
N GLY A 186 -2.28 14.65 -1.31
CA GLY A 186 -1.39 15.35 -2.23
C GLY A 186 -0.42 14.44 -2.99
N ARG A 187 -0.41 13.13 -2.71
CA ARG A 187 0.38 12.12 -3.43
C ARG A 187 -0.53 11.00 -3.93
N PRO A 188 -0.24 10.39 -5.10
CA PRO A 188 -1.04 9.30 -5.64
C PRO A 188 -1.17 8.12 -4.68
N ALA A 189 -2.41 7.76 -4.37
CA ALA A 189 -2.78 6.62 -3.54
C ALA A 189 -4.03 5.94 -4.12
N ARG A 190 -4.08 4.60 -4.11
CA ARG A 190 -5.21 3.84 -4.62
C ARG A 190 -6.31 3.68 -3.58
N GLY A 191 -7.53 4.06 -3.94
CA GLY A 191 -8.73 3.84 -3.13
C GLY A 191 -9.96 3.52 -3.97
N ILE A 192 -11.00 3.03 -3.30
CA ILE A 192 -12.34 2.85 -3.84
C ILE A 192 -12.86 4.20 -4.35
N VAL A 193 -13.34 4.23 -5.60
CA VAL A 193 -13.80 5.46 -6.24
C VAL A 193 -15.04 5.98 -5.53
N ASN A 194 -14.94 7.16 -4.91
CA ASN A 194 -16.04 7.86 -4.25
C ASN A 194 -16.41 9.18 -4.94
N ARG A 195 -17.44 9.89 -4.45
CA ARG A 195 -17.95 11.14 -5.04
C ARG A 195 -16.86 12.16 -5.26
N LEU A 196 -16.00 12.39 -4.25
CA LEU A 196 -14.92 13.36 -4.37
C LEU A 196 -14.02 13.05 -5.58
N MET A 197 -13.66 11.77 -5.78
CA MET A 197 -12.85 11.33 -6.92
C MET A 197 -13.60 11.43 -8.25
N ARG A 198 -14.90 11.10 -8.27
CA ARG A 198 -15.73 11.19 -9.50
C ARG A 198 -15.93 12.63 -9.96
N GLU A 199 -16.15 13.55 -9.03
CA GLU A 199 -16.47 14.94 -9.35
C GLU A 199 -15.25 15.83 -9.60
N LEU A 200 -14.14 15.61 -8.87
CA LEU A 200 -12.92 16.41 -9.05
C LEU A 200 -11.91 15.78 -10.00
N GLY A 201 -12.18 14.57 -10.48
CA GLY A 201 -11.19 13.73 -11.15
C GLY A 201 -10.25 13.06 -10.14
N PRO A 202 -9.91 11.77 -10.29
CA PRO A 202 -9.05 11.07 -9.33
C PRO A 202 -7.70 11.78 -9.14
N ILE A 203 -7.08 12.25 -10.23
CA ILE A 203 -5.87 13.07 -10.19
C ILE A 203 -6.23 14.51 -10.53
N ASN A 204 -5.94 15.43 -9.60
CA ASN A 204 -6.25 16.85 -9.76
C ASN A 204 -5.02 17.72 -9.43
N PRO A 205 -4.49 18.51 -10.38
CA PRO A 205 -3.35 19.40 -10.14
C PRO A 205 -3.61 20.50 -9.10
N ALA A 206 -4.87 20.81 -8.80
CA ALA A 206 -5.25 21.79 -7.79
C ALA A 206 -5.35 21.20 -6.37
N ALA A 207 -5.11 19.90 -6.20
CA ALA A 207 -4.95 19.31 -4.87
C ALA A 207 -3.66 19.84 -4.22
N PRO A 208 -3.68 20.24 -2.94
CA PRO A 208 -2.45 20.63 -2.24
C PRO A 208 -1.40 19.51 -2.32
N ALA A 209 -0.14 19.87 -2.51
CA ALA A 209 0.95 18.90 -2.58
C ALA A 209 1.08 18.09 -1.28
N PHE A 210 1.69 16.90 -1.35
CA PHE A 210 1.89 16.07 -0.17
C PHE A 210 2.86 16.71 0.82
N PRO A 211 2.61 16.62 2.14
CA PRO A 211 1.46 15.97 2.82
C PRO A 211 0.34 16.96 3.25
N LEU A 212 0.13 18.05 2.52
CA LEU A 212 -0.74 19.17 2.91
C LEU A 212 -2.24 18.94 2.65
N ALA A 213 -2.61 18.07 1.69
CA ALA A 213 -4.04 17.89 1.36
C ALA A 213 -4.84 17.20 2.49
N THR A 214 -4.17 16.46 3.37
CA THR A 214 -4.81 15.78 4.51
C THR A 214 -5.57 16.76 5.39
N ALA A 215 -4.93 17.87 5.77
CA ALA A 215 -5.58 18.90 6.59
C ALA A 215 -6.75 19.56 5.85
N ALA A 216 -6.63 19.74 4.53
CA ALA A 216 -7.65 20.35 3.71
C ALA A 216 -8.93 19.50 3.58
N ILE A 217 -8.82 18.16 3.56
CA ILE A 217 -9.99 17.28 3.42
C ILE A 217 -10.60 16.83 4.75
N ALA A 218 -9.85 16.95 5.86
CA ALA A 218 -10.25 16.38 7.16
C ALA A 218 -11.64 16.81 7.66
N PRO A 219 -12.08 18.09 7.57
CA PRO A 219 -13.43 18.47 8.01
C PRO A 219 -14.55 17.85 7.17
N LEU A 220 -14.36 17.80 5.84
CA LEU A 220 -15.32 17.18 4.93
C LEU A 220 -15.44 15.69 5.20
N ARG A 221 -14.30 15.02 5.41
CA ARG A 221 -14.26 13.62 5.82
C ARG A 221 -15.02 13.41 7.13
N ALA A 222 -14.71 14.18 8.17
CA ALA A 222 -15.33 14.04 9.48
C ALA A 222 -16.86 14.21 9.41
N GLN A 223 -17.33 15.23 8.69
CA GLN A 223 -18.75 15.48 8.52
C GLN A 223 -19.45 14.36 7.74
N ALA A 224 -18.88 13.91 6.61
CA ALA A 224 -19.45 12.82 5.83
C ALA A 224 -19.51 11.51 6.64
N GLU A 225 -18.44 11.18 7.37
CA GLU A 225 -18.38 9.97 8.20
C GLU A 225 -19.38 10.02 9.36
N SER A 226 -19.63 11.19 9.96
CA SER A 226 -20.69 11.33 11.00
C SER A 226 -22.10 11.05 10.48
N LEU A 227 -22.30 11.17 9.16
CA LEU A 227 -23.55 10.85 8.47
C LEU A 227 -23.54 9.42 7.87
N GLY A 228 -22.54 8.60 8.22
CA GLY A 228 -22.39 7.24 7.71
C GLY A 228 -21.91 7.16 6.26
N SER A 229 -21.36 8.25 5.71
CA SER A 229 -20.95 8.35 4.31
C SER A 229 -19.42 8.35 4.14
N GLY A 230 -18.93 7.49 3.24
CA GLY A 230 -17.51 7.43 2.84
C GLY A 230 -17.14 8.34 1.66
N GLU A 231 -18.05 9.22 1.23
CA GLU A 231 -17.92 9.96 -0.04
C GLU A 231 -16.76 10.98 -0.09
N PHE A 232 -16.20 11.32 1.08
CA PHE A 232 -15.04 12.19 1.26
C PHE A 232 -13.91 11.50 2.06
N SER A 233 -13.98 10.17 2.21
CA SER A 233 -13.02 9.38 2.97
C SER A 233 -11.92 8.78 2.08
N PRO A 234 -10.68 8.67 2.57
CA PRO A 234 -9.63 7.90 1.91
C PRO A 234 -9.88 6.40 2.05
N LEU A 235 -10.75 5.85 1.19
CA LEU A 235 -11.14 4.43 1.17
C LEU A 235 -10.06 3.56 0.50
N TRP A 236 -8.86 3.52 1.10
CA TRP A 236 -7.71 2.79 0.55
C TRP A 236 -7.97 1.29 0.38
N ALA A 237 -7.89 0.82 -0.86
CA ALA A 237 -8.05 -0.57 -1.24
C ALA A 237 -7.27 -0.84 -2.53
N GLY A 238 -6.69 -2.04 -2.64
CA GLY A 238 -6.09 -2.51 -3.88
C GLY A 238 -7.14 -2.87 -4.93
N GLN A 239 -6.69 -3.30 -6.11
CA GLN A 239 -7.60 -3.75 -7.16
C GLN A 239 -8.28 -5.09 -6.88
N ASN A 240 -7.81 -5.84 -5.88
CA ASN A 240 -8.40 -7.11 -5.48
C ASN A 240 -8.83 -7.09 -4.01
N ALA A 241 -10.12 -6.84 -3.78
CA ALA A 241 -10.75 -6.89 -2.46
C ALA A 241 -11.47 -8.23 -2.17
N SER A 242 -11.42 -9.21 -3.09
CA SER A 242 -12.16 -10.48 -2.93
C SER A 242 -11.67 -11.34 -1.76
N GLY A 243 -10.47 -11.07 -1.27
CA GLY A 243 -9.86 -11.75 -0.12
C GLY A 243 -10.21 -11.16 1.24
N CYS A 244 -10.96 -10.06 1.29
CA CYS A 244 -11.36 -9.44 2.54
C CYS A 244 -12.36 -10.34 3.28
N LYS A 245 -12.05 -10.69 4.54
CA LYS A 245 -12.92 -11.55 5.38
C LYS A 245 -13.06 -11.02 6.80
N GLU A 246 -14.26 -11.14 7.36
CA GLU A 246 -14.55 -10.80 8.76
C GLU A 246 -14.17 -11.99 9.68
N VAL A 247 -12.86 -12.24 9.78
CA VAL A 247 -12.26 -13.33 10.58
C VAL A 247 -11.08 -12.81 11.40
N PRO A 248 -10.62 -13.52 12.45
CA PRO A 248 -9.34 -13.21 13.10
C PRO A 248 -8.19 -13.21 12.08
N ALA A 249 -7.30 -12.22 12.16
CA ALA A 249 -6.16 -12.10 11.26
C ALA A 249 -5.29 -13.36 11.27
N SER A 250 -5.15 -14.01 12.42
CA SER A 250 -4.39 -15.27 12.53
C SER A 250 -4.98 -16.42 11.70
N LEU A 251 -6.30 -16.47 11.49
CA LEU A 251 -6.90 -17.47 10.60
C LEU A 251 -6.62 -17.13 9.15
N LEU A 252 -6.75 -15.86 8.77
CA LEU A 252 -6.43 -15.40 7.42
C LEU A 252 -4.94 -15.63 7.08
N THR A 253 -4.02 -15.38 8.01
CA THR A 253 -2.59 -15.65 7.82
C THR A 253 -2.33 -17.14 7.52
N ARG A 254 -2.96 -18.05 8.29
CA ARG A 254 -2.81 -19.50 8.07
C ARG A 254 -3.41 -19.93 6.73
N GLU A 255 -4.57 -19.39 6.36
CA GLU A 255 -5.19 -19.66 5.07
C GLU A 255 -4.28 -19.22 3.91
N LEU A 256 -3.73 -18.01 3.99
CA LEU A 256 -2.81 -17.47 2.98
C LEU A 256 -1.51 -18.28 2.89
N ALA A 257 -1.01 -18.79 4.01
CA ALA A 257 0.17 -19.64 4.07
C ALA A 257 -0.08 -21.07 3.56
N GLY A 258 -1.30 -21.61 3.73
CA GLY A 258 -1.62 -23.02 3.44
C GLY A 258 -1.42 -23.44 1.97
N ALA A 259 -1.53 -22.51 1.01
CA ALA A 259 -1.20 -22.84 -0.39
C ALA A 259 0.30 -23.01 -0.64
N LEU A 260 1.17 -22.43 0.19
CA LEU A 260 2.60 -22.63 0.08
C LEU A 260 2.96 -24.06 0.50
N GLU A 261 2.33 -24.58 1.57
CA GLU A 261 2.50 -25.97 2.00
C GLU A 261 2.02 -26.94 0.91
N TYR A 262 0.86 -26.67 0.29
CA TYR A 262 0.35 -27.49 -0.82
C TYR A 262 1.24 -27.38 -2.07
N ALA A 263 1.64 -26.17 -2.48
CA ALA A 263 2.48 -25.97 -3.67
C ALA A 263 3.89 -26.56 -3.49
N LEU A 264 4.51 -26.43 -2.33
CA LEU A 264 5.80 -27.06 -2.03
C LEU A 264 5.72 -28.59 -2.00
N GLN A 265 4.55 -29.15 -1.65
CA GLN A 265 4.32 -30.61 -1.66
C GLN A 265 3.97 -31.16 -3.05
N HIS A 266 3.48 -30.34 -3.98
CA HIS A 266 2.90 -30.80 -5.26
C HIS A 266 3.52 -30.15 -6.52
N CYS A 267 4.46 -29.21 -6.38
CA CYS A 267 5.27 -28.68 -7.48
C CYS A 267 6.69 -29.24 -7.38
N ASP A 268 6.85 -30.53 -7.70
CA ASP A 268 8.14 -31.09 -8.09
C ASP A 268 8.40 -30.68 -9.55
N PRO A 269 9.50 -29.98 -9.89
CA PRO A 269 9.84 -29.67 -11.29
C PRO A 269 10.12 -30.92 -12.16
N GLY A 270 10.07 -32.13 -11.60
CA GLY A 270 10.36 -33.40 -12.28
C GLY A 270 9.22 -34.10 -13.02
N GLU A 271 7.94 -33.77 -12.79
CA GLU A 271 6.82 -34.50 -13.43
C GLU A 271 6.02 -33.60 -14.39
N ALA A 272 6.45 -33.61 -15.65
CA ALA A 272 5.56 -33.24 -16.74
C ALA A 272 4.38 -34.23 -16.79
N PRO A 273 3.11 -33.77 -16.84
CA PRO A 273 1.97 -34.68 -16.94
C PRO A 273 2.09 -35.46 -18.25
N GLN A 274 2.16 -36.79 -18.15
CA GLN A 274 2.04 -37.67 -19.31
C GLN A 274 0.70 -37.38 -19.98
N ALA A 275 0.77 -36.81 -21.19
CA ALA A 275 -0.39 -36.61 -22.03
C ALA A 275 -1.07 -37.97 -22.25
N ALA A 276 -2.26 -38.14 -21.68
CA ALA A 276 -3.13 -39.26 -22.03
C ALA A 276 -3.57 -39.06 -23.49
N ARG A 277 -2.97 -39.85 -24.39
CA ARG A 277 -3.47 -40.05 -25.75
C ARG A 277 -4.74 -40.90 -25.70
N PRO A 278 -5.70 -40.59 -26.56
CA PRO A 278 -6.10 -41.57 -27.57
C PRO A 278 -5.37 -41.32 -28.90
#